data_AF-A0A7C2K6M1-F1
#
_entry.id   AF-A0A7C2K6M1-F1
#
_cell.length_a   1.000
_cell.length_b   1.000
_cell.length_c   1.000
_cell.angle_alpha   90.00
_cell.angle_beta   90.00
_cell.angle_gamma   90.00
#
_symmetry.space_group_name_H-M   'P 1'
#
loop_
_entity.id
_entity.type
_entity.pdbx_description
1 polymer ?
#
loop_
_entity_poly.entity_id
_entity_poly.type
_entity_poly.pdbx_seq_one_letter_code
_entity_poly.pdbx_strand_id
1 'polypeptide(L)'
;MDILSPELPRYPAPDPAITAAWLQDEDLAVGALLKTTRLSEDEREAIRQQSISLVERVRAHNNDLSMIESFMRQYDLSSQEGVLLMCVAEALLRIPDSDTADRLIQDKLGNADWKRHLGQSESLLVNASTWGLMLTGRMVKLGNKTEQDAFAALKHLAARVGEPLVRLAVRRAMRIMGHQFVMGRTIKEALERGRAKPLRHYRYSFDMLGEAALTAEDAGHYLQAYHHAIVLLGHSGPWPDILAAPS
;
A
#
# COMPACT_ATOMS: atom_id res chain seq x y z
N MET A 1 17.24 44.97 -5.06
CA MET A 1 17.51 43.83 -4.16
C MET A 1 16.75 42.66 -4.77
N ASP A 2 17.35 42.04 -5.78
CA ASP A 2 16.76 40.95 -6.57
C ASP A 2 16.87 39.66 -5.74
N ILE A 3 15.75 39.16 -5.22
CA ILE A 3 15.68 37.95 -4.39
C ILE A 3 15.04 36.76 -5.16
N LEU A 4 14.88 36.88 -6.48
CA LEU A 4 14.38 35.78 -7.32
C LEU A 4 15.34 35.53 -8.48
N SER A 5 16.49 34.91 -8.18
CA SER A 5 17.29 34.25 -9.22
C SER A 5 16.59 32.93 -9.58
N PRO A 6 16.11 32.74 -10.83
CA PRO A 6 15.54 31.47 -11.26
C PRO A 6 16.68 30.56 -11.70
N GLU A 7 17.44 30.01 -10.75
CA GLU A 7 18.39 28.93 -11.03
C GLU A 7 17.74 27.56 -10.85
N LEU A 8 16.52 27.40 -11.38
CA LEU A 8 16.14 26.07 -11.82
C LEU A 8 16.94 25.80 -13.10
N PRO A 9 17.74 24.71 -13.17
CA PRO A 9 18.41 24.36 -14.40
C PRO A 9 17.37 24.33 -15.52
N ARG A 10 17.70 24.87 -16.71
CA ARG A 10 16.83 24.73 -17.88
C ARG A 10 16.69 23.24 -18.16
N TYR A 11 15.61 22.64 -17.66
CA TYR A 11 15.23 21.30 -18.04
C TYR A 11 15.10 21.30 -19.57
N PRO A 12 15.60 20.26 -20.26
CA PRO A 12 15.30 20.13 -21.68
C PRO A 12 13.79 20.27 -21.84
N ALA A 13 13.36 21.02 -22.86
CA ALA A 13 11.94 21.13 -23.17
C ALA A 13 11.37 19.70 -23.21
N PRO A 14 10.23 19.44 -22.55
CA PRO A 14 9.62 18.12 -22.56
C PRO A 14 9.51 17.66 -24.01
N ASP A 15 9.73 16.37 -24.24
CA ASP A 15 9.63 15.80 -25.59
C ASP A 15 8.30 16.25 -26.22
N PRO A 16 8.32 17.00 -27.34
CA PRO A 16 7.12 17.50 -27.98
C PRO A 16 6.10 16.39 -28.27
N ALA A 17 6.56 15.15 -28.49
CA ALA A 17 5.69 14.00 -28.68
C ALA A 17 4.90 13.65 -27.39
N ILE A 18 5.54 13.71 -26.22
CA ILE A 18 4.89 13.47 -24.93
C ILE A 18 3.86 14.59 -24.66
N THR A 19 4.23 15.84 -24.89
CA THR A 19 3.32 16.98 -24.68
C THR A 19 2.12 16.90 -25.62
N ALA A 20 2.32 16.56 -26.89
CA ALA A 20 1.24 16.39 -27.87
C ALA A 20 0.29 15.24 -27.51
N ALA A 21 0.81 14.17 -26.88
CA ALA A 21 0.02 13.01 -26.47
C ALA A 21 -0.77 13.21 -25.16
N TRP A 22 -0.44 14.22 -24.35
CA TRP A 22 -0.98 14.39 -23.00
C TRP A 22 -2.52 14.44 -22.95
N LEU A 23 -3.15 15.17 -23.87
CA LEU A 23 -4.60 15.29 -24.00
C LEU A 23 -5.09 14.71 -25.34
N GLN A 24 -4.39 13.71 -25.87
CA GLN A 24 -4.81 13.05 -27.08
C GLN A 24 -6.19 12.41 -26.87
N ASP A 25 -7.05 12.55 -27.88
CA ASP A 25 -8.33 11.86 -27.93
C ASP A 25 -8.16 10.34 -27.77
N GLU A 26 -9.01 9.73 -26.93
CA GLU A 26 -8.88 8.32 -26.56
C GLU A 26 -9.04 7.41 -27.78
N ASP A 27 -9.99 7.69 -28.69
CA ASP A 27 -10.21 6.87 -29.89
C ASP A 27 -8.98 6.89 -30.81
N LEU A 28 -8.33 8.06 -30.94
CA LEU A 28 -7.09 8.19 -31.68
C LEU A 28 -5.93 7.43 -31.01
N ALA A 29 -5.79 7.54 -29.67
CA ALA A 29 -4.72 6.88 -28.92
C ALA A 29 -4.87 5.35 -28.96
N VAL A 30 -6.06 4.84 -28.64
CA VAL A 30 -6.39 3.41 -28.71
C VAL A 30 -6.27 2.89 -30.13
N GLY A 31 -6.77 3.64 -31.12
CA GLY A 31 -6.64 3.29 -32.54
C GLY A 31 -5.19 3.16 -33.00
N ALA A 32 -4.27 3.95 -32.45
CA ALA A 32 -2.84 3.81 -32.70
C ALA A 32 -2.26 2.55 -32.02
N LEU A 33 -2.59 2.31 -30.74
CA LEU A 33 -2.11 1.15 -29.97
C LEU A 33 -2.62 -0.18 -30.56
N LEU A 34 -3.85 -0.23 -31.06
CA LEU A 34 -4.41 -1.43 -31.70
C LEU A 34 -3.65 -1.86 -32.96
N LYS A 35 -2.95 -0.93 -33.63
CA LYS A 35 -2.11 -1.25 -34.79
C LYS A 35 -0.81 -1.93 -34.38
N THR A 36 -0.27 -1.63 -33.19
CA THR A 36 1.00 -2.18 -32.70
C THR A 36 0.82 -3.42 -31.82
N THR A 37 -0.40 -3.75 -31.41
CA THR A 37 -0.70 -4.83 -30.44
C THR A 37 -1.39 -6.05 -31.08
N ARG A 38 -1.33 -6.20 -32.40
CA ARG A 38 -1.93 -7.35 -33.09
C ARG A 38 -1.12 -8.62 -32.80
N LEU A 39 -1.78 -9.55 -32.10
CA LEU A 39 -1.30 -10.90 -31.85
C LEU A 39 -1.98 -11.89 -32.79
N SER A 40 -1.23 -12.89 -33.25
CA SER A 40 -1.77 -14.07 -33.94
C SER A 40 -2.65 -14.90 -33.01
N GLU A 41 -3.50 -15.77 -33.58
CA GLU A 41 -4.34 -16.66 -32.79
C GLU A 41 -3.52 -17.65 -31.94
N ASP A 42 -2.39 -18.12 -32.46
CA ASP A 42 -1.49 -19.02 -31.75
C ASP A 42 -0.85 -18.34 -30.52
N GLU A 43 -0.42 -17.07 -30.66
CA GLU A 43 0.09 -16.28 -29.54
C GLU A 43 -0.99 -16.03 -28.49
N ARG A 44 -2.23 -15.76 -28.91
CA ARG A 44 -3.37 -15.57 -28.00
C ARG A 44 -3.69 -16.83 -27.21
N GLU A 45 -3.66 -17.99 -27.86
CA GLU A 45 -3.84 -19.29 -27.20
C GLU A 45 -2.74 -19.53 -26.17
N ALA A 46 -1.47 -19.33 -26.54
CA ALA A 46 -0.34 -19.52 -25.64
C ALA A 46 -0.42 -18.61 -24.40
N ILE A 47 -0.72 -17.32 -24.58
CA ILE A 47 -0.89 -16.35 -23.48
C ILE A 47 -2.03 -16.77 -22.56
N ARG A 48 -3.15 -17.24 -23.12
CA ARG A 48 -4.31 -17.67 -22.34
C ARG A 48 -3.98 -18.91 -21.51
N GLN A 49 -3.34 -19.91 -22.08
CA GLN A 49 -2.95 -21.11 -21.33
C GLN A 49 -1.97 -20.78 -20.19
N GLN A 50 -0.97 -19.93 -20.47
CA GLN A 50 -0.03 -19.48 -19.44
C GLN A 50 -0.73 -18.70 -18.32
N SER A 51 -1.67 -17.82 -18.69
CA SER A 51 -2.46 -17.03 -17.75
C SER A 51 -3.35 -17.90 -16.86
N ILE A 52 -4.02 -18.90 -17.43
CA ILE A 52 -4.81 -19.89 -16.69
C ILE A 52 -3.91 -20.62 -15.68
N SER A 53 -2.78 -21.15 -16.13
CA SER A 53 -1.82 -21.86 -15.26
C SER A 53 -1.29 -20.98 -14.11
N LEU A 54 -1.05 -19.68 -14.36
CA LEU A 54 -0.65 -18.75 -13.31
C LEU A 54 -1.76 -18.53 -12.28
N VAL A 55 -2.99 -18.30 -12.74
CA VAL A 55 -4.16 -18.10 -11.86
C VAL A 55 -4.43 -19.34 -11.01
N GLU A 56 -4.36 -20.53 -11.60
CA GLU A 56 -4.55 -21.80 -10.88
C GLU A 56 -3.50 -22.00 -9.78
N ARG A 57 -2.22 -21.74 -10.08
CA ARG A 57 -1.15 -21.82 -9.08
C ARG A 57 -1.33 -20.83 -7.94
N VAL A 58 -1.70 -19.59 -8.24
CA VAL A 58 -1.98 -18.57 -7.20
C VAL A 58 -3.14 -19.01 -6.30
N ARG A 59 -4.22 -19.53 -6.89
CA ARG A 59 -5.37 -20.03 -6.13
C ARG A 59 -5.02 -21.23 -5.25
N ALA A 60 -4.17 -22.13 -5.72
CA ALA A 60 -3.72 -23.28 -4.95
C ALA A 60 -2.81 -22.90 -3.76
N HIS A 61 -2.09 -21.78 -3.84
CA HIS A 61 -1.14 -21.33 -2.82
C HIS A 61 -1.69 -20.30 -1.81
N ASN A 62 -3.01 -20.06 -1.79
CA ASN A 62 -3.62 -18.93 -1.09
C ASN A 62 -3.78 -19.13 0.44
N ASN A 63 -2.68 -19.42 1.14
CA ASN A 63 -2.64 -19.59 2.60
C ASN A 63 -2.84 -18.27 3.38
N ASP A 64 -2.64 -17.10 2.75
CA ASP A 64 -2.70 -15.80 3.41
C ASP A 64 -4.15 -15.35 3.70
N LEU A 65 -5.11 -15.71 2.82
CA LEU A 65 -6.53 -15.57 3.12
C LEU A 65 -6.90 -16.33 4.41
N SER A 66 -6.23 -17.46 4.70
CA SER A 66 -6.47 -18.22 5.94
C SER A 66 -6.04 -17.45 7.19
N MET A 67 -5.03 -16.57 7.12
CA MET A 67 -4.58 -15.83 8.30
C MET A 67 -5.60 -14.75 8.69
N ILE A 68 -6.17 -14.07 7.70
CA ILE A 68 -7.19 -13.04 7.91
C ILE A 68 -8.52 -13.69 8.27
N GLU A 69 -8.92 -14.78 7.60
CA GLU A 69 -10.09 -15.57 8.00
C GLU A 69 -9.95 -16.18 9.40
N SER A 70 -8.76 -16.68 9.75
CA SER A 70 -8.45 -17.19 11.09
C SER A 70 -8.54 -16.07 12.14
N PHE A 71 -8.05 -14.89 11.81
CA PHE A 71 -8.17 -13.70 12.64
C PHE A 71 -9.65 -13.31 12.86
N MET A 72 -10.46 -13.31 11.81
CA MET A 72 -11.90 -13.06 11.91
C MET A 72 -12.60 -14.07 12.84
N ARG A 73 -12.25 -15.35 12.71
CA ARG A 73 -12.78 -16.43 13.59
C ARG A 73 -12.28 -16.31 15.03
N GLN A 74 -11.02 -15.93 15.23
CA GLN A 74 -10.40 -15.81 16.56
C GLN A 74 -11.09 -14.74 17.41
N TYR A 75 -11.54 -13.65 16.79
CA TYR A 75 -12.16 -12.51 17.47
C TYR A 75 -13.68 -12.42 17.25
N ASP A 76 -14.30 -13.45 16.66
CA ASP A 76 -15.72 -13.53 16.32
C ASP A 76 -16.24 -12.24 15.64
N LEU A 77 -15.47 -11.80 14.64
CA LEU A 77 -15.77 -10.59 13.87
C LEU A 77 -16.72 -10.94 12.73
N SER A 78 -17.79 -10.16 12.60
CA SER A 78 -18.58 -10.18 11.37
C SER A 78 -17.75 -9.63 10.21
N SER A 79 -18.05 -10.05 8.98
CA SER A 79 -17.35 -9.54 7.78
C SER A 79 -17.30 -8.01 7.70
N GLN A 80 -18.36 -7.33 8.14
CA GLN A 80 -18.41 -5.87 8.16
C GLN A 80 -17.46 -5.26 9.21
N GLU A 81 -17.41 -5.84 10.42
CA GLU A 81 -16.47 -5.42 11.47
C GLU A 81 -15.01 -5.66 11.04
N GLY A 82 -14.74 -6.76 10.33
CA GLY A 82 -13.41 -7.05 9.77
C GLY A 82 -12.93 -6.04 8.74
N VAL A 83 -13.81 -5.69 7.79
CA VAL A 83 -13.50 -4.67 6.77
C VAL A 83 -13.14 -3.34 7.44
N LEU A 84 -13.95 -2.91 8.42
CA LEU A 84 -13.71 -1.67 9.16
C LEU A 84 -12.41 -1.70 9.94
N LEU A 85 -12.10 -2.83 10.60
CA LEU A 85 -10.86 -2.99 11.33
C LEU A 85 -9.63 -2.93 10.41
N MET A 86 -9.71 -3.52 9.21
CA MET A 86 -8.64 -3.43 8.21
C MET A 86 -8.46 -2.00 7.70
N CYS A 87 -9.56 -1.27 7.44
CA CYS A 87 -9.48 0.14 7.06
C CYS A 87 -8.81 1.00 8.14
N VAL A 88 -9.16 0.79 9.41
CA VAL A 88 -8.53 1.49 10.54
C VAL A 88 -7.05 1.14 10.64
N ALA A 89 -6.70 -0.14 10.53
CA ALA A 89 -5.32 -0.58 10.59
C ALA A 89 -4.49 -0.07 9.37
N GLU A 90 -5.10 0.09 8.19
CA GLU A 90 -4.46 0.68 7.00
C GLU A 90 -4.17 2.16 7.22
N ALA A 91 -5.16 2.91 7.72
CA ALA A 91 -5.00 4.32 8.05
C ALA A 91 -3.89 4.54 9.10
N LEU A 92 -3.80 3.64 10.09
CA LEU A 92 -2.76 3.68 11.12
C LEU A 92 -1.37 3.31 10.61
N LEU A 93 -1.27 2.46 9.58
CA LEU A 93 0.02 2.15 8.93
C LEU A 93 0.60 3.33 8.14
N ARG A 94 -0.23 4.30 7.75
CA ARG A 94 0.24 5.54 7.12
C ARG A 94 0.87 6.50 8.12
N ILE A 95 0.78 6.23 9.42
CA ILE A 95 1.43 7.03 10.46
C ILE A 95 2.85 6.46 10.66
N PRO A 96 3.91 7.22 10.33
CA PRO A 96 5.28 6.71 10.37
C PRO A 96 5.81 6.49 11.79
N ASP A 97 5.30 7.23 12.78
CA ASP A 97 5.67 7.10 14.19
C ASP A 97 4.74 6.12 14.93
N SER A 98 5.32 5.01 15.41
CA SER A 98 4.57 4.00 16.16
C SER A 98 4.00 4.52 17.47
N ASP A 99 4.68 5.46 18.12
CA ASP A 99 4.21 6.04 19.38
C ASP A 99 3.00 6.96 19.13
N THR A 100 3.04 7.75 18.06
CA THR A 100 1.89 8.54 17.58
C THR A 100 0.74 7.64 17.16
N ALA A 101 0.99 6.54 16.44
CA ALA A 101 -0.05 5.58 16.07
C ALA A 101 -0.69 4.95 17.32
N ASP A 102 0.11 4.51 18.30
CA ASP A 102 -0.38 3.93 19.55
C ASP A 102 -1.15 4.94 20.42
N ARG A 103 -0.69 6.19 20.47
CA ARG A 103 -1.41 7.28 21.13
C ARG A 103 -2.71 7.61 20.41
N LEU A 104 -2.76 7.53 19.08
CA LEU A 104 -3.98 7.74 18.31
C LEU A 104 -4.96 6.59 18.51
N ILE A 105 -4.48 5.34 18.57
CA ILE A 105 -5.26 4.17 18.96
C ILE A 105 -5.86 4.37 20.35
N GLN A 106 -5.06 4.84 21.32
CA GLN A 106 -5.52 5.09 22.69
C GLN A 106 -6.51 6.27 22.78
N ASP A 107 -6.23 7.37 22.11
CA ASP A 107 -7.03 8.59 22.17
C ASP A 107 -8.36 8.42 21.42
N LYS A 108 -8.32 7.79 20.24
CA LYS A 108 -9.50 7.53 19.43
C LYS A 108 -10.33 6.39 20.01
N LEU A 109 -9.74 5.21 20.30
CA LEU A 109 -10.52 4.06 20.79
C LEU A 109 -10.91 4.14 22.28
N GLY A 110 -10.13 4.85 23.10
CA GLY A 110 -10.30 4.85 24.56
C GLY A 110 -11.26 5.90 25.13
N ASN A 111 -11.42 7.06 24.49
CA ASN A 111 -12.35 8.09 24.95
C ASN A 111 -13.56 8.19 24.02
N ALA A 112 -14.76 8.09 24.59
CA ALA A 112 -16.05 8.13 23.89
C ALA A 112 -16.40 9.50 23.25
N ASP A 113 -15.41 10.37 23.01
CA ASP A 113 -15.56 11.76 22.54
C ASP A 113 -15.22 11.93 21.06
N TRP A 114 -15.53 10.89 20.27
CA TRP A 114 -15.38 10.82 18.82
C TRP A 114 -16.02 11.99 18.07
N LYS A 115 -17.11 12.58 18.61
CA LYS A 115 -17.84 13.68 17.97
C LYS A 115 -17.00 14.92 17.72
N ARG A 116 -15.97 15.16 18.52
CA ARG A 116 -15.25 16.45 18.55
C ARG A 116 -14.13 16.58 17.52
N HIS A 117 -13.70 15.47 16.90
CA HIS A 117 -12.53 15.44 16.01
C HIS A 117 -12.82 14.86 14.60
N LEU A 118 -14.09 14.78 14.19
CA LEU A 118 -14.54 14.18 12.92
C LEU A 118 -14.44 15.09 11.69
N GLY A 119 -14.06 16.35 11.86
CA GLY A 119 -14.13 17.35 10.77
C GLY A 119 -12.87 17.52 9.92
N GLN A 120 -11.79 16.76 10.17
CA GLN A 120 -10.46 17.13 9.64
C GLN A 120 -9.62 15.98 9.04
N SER A 121 -10.13 14.76 8.94
CA SER A 121 -9.35 13.64 8.39
C SER A 121 -9.94 13.12 7.08
N GLU A 122 -9.07 12.93 6.09
CA GLU A 122 -9.40 12.26 4.82
C GLU A 122 -10.01 10.88 5.07
N SER A 123 -11.02 10.55 4.28
CA SER A 123 -11.99 9.49 4.57
C SER A 123 -11.35 8.15 4.97
N LEU A 124 -11.69 7.64 6.15
CA LEU A 124 -11.23 6.33 6.66
C LEU A 124 -11.74 5.13 5.85
N LEU A 125 -12.58 5.37 4.83
CA LEU A 125 -13.24 4.35 4.03
C LEU A 125 -12.72 4.27 2.59
N VAL A 126 -11.64 4.98 2.24
CA VAL A 126 -11.10 5.08 0.88
C VAL A 126 -10.87 3.70 0.22
N ASN A 127 -10.55 2.66 1.02
CA ASN A 127 -10.28 1.31 0.52
C ASN A 127 -11.25 0.23 1.04
N ALA A 128 -12.40 0.61 1.59
CA ALA A 128 -13.37 -0.34 2.14
C ALA A 128 -13.92 -1.32 1.09
N SER A 129 -13.97 -0.89 -0.18
CA SER A 129 -14.34 -1.72 -1.33
C SER A 129 -13.36 -2.87 -1.57
N THR A 130 -12.06 -2.59 -1.45
CA THR A 130 -10.95 -3.54 -1.63
C THR A 130 -10.98 -4.60 -0.55
N TRP A 131 -11.06 -4.17 0.71
CA TRP A 131 -11.14 -5.08 1.87
C TRP A 131 -12.46 -5.85 1.91
N GLY A 132 -13.57 -5.21 1.52
CA GLY A 132 -14.88 -5.85 1.38
C GLY A 132 -14.86 -7.01 0.38
N LEU A 133 -14.26 -6.77 -0.80
CA LEU A 133 -14.08 -7.82 -1.80
C LEU A 133 -13.16 -8.93 -1.30
N MET A 134 -12.04 -8.58 -0.66
CA MET A 134 -11.05 -9.55 -0.18
C MET A 134 -11.60 -10.44 0.93
N LEU A 135 -12.41 -9.89 1.85
CA LEU A 135 -12.95 -10.60 3.01
C LEU A 135 -14.25 -11.37 2.73
N THR A 136 -15.04 -10.93 1.75
CA THR A 136 -16.38 -11.50 1.50
C THR A 136 -16.53 -12.14 0.13
N GLY A 137 -15.54 -11.96 -0.76
CA GLY A 137 -15.62 -12.38 -2.16
C GLY A 137 -16.68 -11.62 -2.97
N ARG A 138 -17.30 -10.58 -2.39
CA ARG A 138 -18.33 -9.75 -3.03
C ARG A 138 -17.97 -8.29 -2.88
N MET A 139 -18.28 -7.51 -3.90
CA MET A 139 -18.13 -6.05 -3.81
C MET A 139 -19.11 -5.51 -2.78
N VAL A 140 -18.60 -5.20 -1.59
CA VAL A 140 -19.41 -4.61 -0.52
C VAL A 140 -19.56 -3.12 -0.84
N LYS A 141 -20.73 -2.73 -1.34
CA LYS A 141 -21.10 -1.31 -1.38
C LYS A 141 -21.34 -0.85 0.06
N LEU A 142 -20.30 -0.36 0.74
CA LEU A 142 -20.50 0.47 1.95
C LEU A 142 -21.15 1.83 1.61
N GLY A 143 -21.39 2.12 0.33
CA GLY A 143 -21.80 3.41 -0.24
C GLY A 143 -23.15 4.00 0.19
N ASN A 144 -23.86 3.44 1.17
CA ASN A 144 -25.04 4.07 1.76
C ASN A 144 -24.93 4.29 3.28
N LYS A 145 -23.79 3.92 3.90
CA LYS A 145 -23.54 4.09 5.32
C LYS A 145 -22.51 5.20 5.50
N THR A 146 -22.95 6.33 6.05
CA THR A 146 -22.11 7.50 6.35
C THR A 146 -20.96 7.06 7.25
N GLU A 147 -19.81 7.76 7.26
CA GLU A 147 -18.69 7.47 8.17
C GLU A 147 -19.15 7.24 9.62
N GLN A 148 -20.21 7.94 10.04
CA GLN A 148 -20.90 7.78 11.32
C GLN A 148 -21.39 6.33 11.62
N ASP A 149 -21.84 5.58 10.62
CA ASP A 149 -22.31 4.20 10.77
C ASP A 149 -21.15 3.20 10.91
N ALA A 150 -20.04 3.47 10.23
CA ALA A 150 -18.79 2.72 10.37
C ALA A 150 -18.21 2.90 11.79
N PHE A 151 -18.20 4.13 12.29
CA PHE A 151 -17.79 4.43 13.66
C PHE A 151 -18.74 3.83 14.70
N ALA A 152 -20.06 3.85 14.46
CA ALA A 152 -21.03 3.21 15.33
C ALA A 152 -20.77 1.69 15.42
N ALA A 153 -20.51 1.02 14.30
CA ALA A 153 -20.16 -0.40 14.28
C ALA A 153 -18.87 -0.70 15.05
N LEU A 154 -17.82 0.10 14.90
CA LEU A 154 -16.58 -0.05 15.64
C LEU A 154 -16.77 0.21 17.15
N LYS A 155 -17.62 1.17 17.52
CA LYS A 155 -17.99 1.44 18.90
C LYS A 155 -18.78 0.28 19.51
N HIS A 156 -19.69 -0.33 18.76
CA HIS A 156 -20.40 -1.53 19.19
C HIS A 156 -19.46 -2.71 19.36
N LEU A 157 -18.48 -2.88 18.48
CA LEU A 157 -17.41 -3.88 18.63
C LEU A 157 -16.60 -3.63 19.92
N ALA A 158 -16.15 -2.40 20.15
CA ALA A 158 -15.38 -2.04 21.34
C ALA A 158 -16.18 -2.22 22.64
N ALA A 159 -17.49 -1.94 22.61
CA ALA A 159 -18.38 -2.17 23.74
C ALA A 159 -18.65 -3.67 23.99
N ARG A 160 -18.69 -4.50 22.95
CA ARG A 160 -18.92 -5.95 23.04
C ARG A 160 -17.68 -6.72 23.50
N VAL A 161 -16.52 -6.38 22.94
CA VAL A 161 -15.28 -7.16 23.06
C VAL A 161 -14.27 -6.50 24.01
N GLY A 162 -14.44 -5.21 24.31
CA GLY A 162 -13.56 -4.43 25.17
C GLY A 162 -12.43 -3.73 24.38
N GLU A 163 -12.12 -2.50 24.78
CA GLU A 163 -11.07 -1.68 24.17
C GLU A 163 -9.69 -2.37 24.08
N PRO A 164 -9.20 -3.11 25.11
CA PRO A 164 -7.90 -3.78 25.03
C PRO A 164 -7.82 -4.86 23.93
N LEU A 165 -8.95 -5.52 23.65
CA LEU A 165 -9.03 -6.55 22.62
C LEU A 165 -9.11 -5.94 21.22
N VAL A 166 -9.87 -4.86 21.03
CA VAL A 166 -9.88 -4.12 19.74
C VAL A 166 -8.49 -3.57 19.45
N ARG A 167 -7.78 -3.04 20.46
CA ARG A 167 -6.39 -2.60 20.33
C ARG A 167 -5.45 -3.72 19.88
N LEU A 168 -5.57 -4.90 20.50
CA LEU A 168 -4.78 -6.08 20.11
C LEU A 168 -5.10 -6.52 18.68
N ALA A 169 -6.37 -6.48 18.30
CA ALA A 169 -6.86 -6.83 16.97
C ALA A 169 -6.32 -5.87 15.90
N VAL A 170 -6.38 -4.55 16.14
CA VAL A 170 -5.79 -3.52 15.27
C VAL A 170 -4.27 -3.71 15.15
N ARG A 171 -3.55 -3.92 16.25
CA ARG A 171 -2.10 -4.16 16.23
C ARG A 171 -1.74 -5.42 15.44
N ARG A 172 -2.53 -6.48 15.58
CA ARG A 172 -2.32 -7.72 14.83
C ARG A 172 -2.60 -7.51 13.33
N ALA A 173 -3.65 -6.77 12.98
CA ALA A 173 -3.96 -6.38 11.61
C ALA A 173 -2.84 -5.52 10.98
N MET A 174 -2.38 -4.49 11.71
CA MET A 174 -1.22 -3.68 11.32
C MET A 174 0.04 -4.53 11.15
N ARG A 175 0.25 -5.55 12.00
CA ARG A 175 1.37 -6.48 11.85
C ARG A 175 1.24 -7.33 10.59
N ILE A 176 0.05 -7.89 10.31
CA ILE A 176 -0.20 -8.69 9.10
C ILE A 176 0.06 -7.84 7.85
N MET A 177 -0.51 -6.64 7.80
CA MET A 177 -0.34 -5.71 6.69
C MET A 177 1.11 -5.21 6.58
N GLY A 178 1.75 -4.81 7.69
CA GLY A 178 3.15 -4.39 7.70
C GLY A 178 4.12 -5.48 7.24
N HIS A 179 3.83 -6.77 7.51
CA HIS A 179 4.65 -7.87 6.99
C HIS A 179 4.46 -8.12 5.49
N GLN A 180 3.30 -7.75 4.92
CA GLN A 180 2.96 -7.93 3.50
C GLN A 180 3.33 -6.71 2.63
N PHE A 181 3.27 -5.49 3.17
CA PHE A 181 3.51 -4.25 2.43
C PHE A 181 4.87 -3.62 2.68
N VAL A 182 5.51 -3.86 3.84
CA VAL A 182 6.82 -3.28 4.17
C VAL A 182 7.85 -4.40 4.37
N MET A 183 8.88 -4.41 3.51
CA MET A 183 9.91 -5.45 3.54
C MET A 183 10.75 -5.38 4.82
N GLY A 184 11.01 -4.19 5.33
CA GLY A 184 11.65 -3.93 6.64
C GLY A 184 11.50 -2.46 7.02
N ARG A 185 11.64 -2.12 8.30
CA ARG A 185 11.52 -0.73 8.78
C ARG A 185 12.72 0.13 8.35
N THR A 186 13.82 -0.54 8.01
CA THR A 186 15.02 0.07 7.45
C THR A 186 15.44 -0.70 6.21
N ILE A 187 16.18 -0.05 5.32
CA ILE A 187 16.75 -0.69 4.13
C ILE A 187 17.64 -1.88 4.50
N LYS A 188 18.31 -1.83 5.66
CA LYS A 188 19.13 -2.93 6.18
C LYS A 188 18.28 -4.16 6.52
N GLU A 189 17.20 -3.96 7.28
CA GLU A 189 16.25 -5.04 7.60
C GLU A 189 15.64 -5.63 6.33
N ALA A 190 15.27 -4.78 5.36
CA ALA A 190 14.69 -5.19 4.10
C ALA A 190 15.67 -6.03 3.26
N LEU A 191 16.94 -5.62 3.21
CA LEU A 191 18.01 -6.37 2.53
C LEU A 191 18.31 -7.71 3.20
N GLU A 192 18.40 -7.74 4.53
CA GLU A 192 18.60 -8.99 5.29
C GLU A 192 17.45 -9.98 5.05
N ARG A 193 16.20 -9.48 5.05
CA ARG A 193 15.02 -10.29 4.76
C ARG A 193 15.01 -10.80 3.31
N GLY A 194 15.45 -9.98 2.34
CA GLY A 194 15.57 -10.40 0.93
C GLY A 194 16.60 -11.52 0.72
N ARG A 195 17.58 -11.62 1.62
CA ARG A 195 18.59 -12.70 1.61
C ARG A 195 18.14 -13.97 2.33
N ALA A 196 17.07 -13.91 3.13
CA ALA A 196 16.54 -15.07 3.83
C ALA A 196 15.87 -16.05 2.86
N LYS A 197 15.89 -17.36 3.17
CA LYS A 197 15.05 -18.34 2.45
C LYS A 197 13.58 -18.12 2.84
N PRO A 198 12.61 -18.22 1.92
CA PRO A 198 12.69 -18.62 0.50
C PRO A 198 12.98 -17.49 -0.49
N LEU A 199 13.13 -16.26 0.01
CA LEU A 199 13.17 -15.01 -0.76
C LEU A 199 14.48 -14.78 -1.54
N ARG A 200 15.56 -15.47 -1.15
CA ARG A 200 16.91 -15.37 -1.75
C ARG A 200 16.98 -15.56 -3.28
N HIS A 201 16.00 -16.21 -3.91
CA HIS A 201 16.00 -16.45 -5.36
C HIS A 201 15.54 -15.26 -6.19
N TYR A 202 14.94 -14.25 -5.56
CA TYR A 202 14.43 -13.08 -6.25
C TYR A 202 15.42 -11.92 -6.24
N ARG A 203 15.27 -11.05 -7.24
CA ARG A 203 15.92 -9.73 -7.27
C ARG A 203 14.97 -8.72 -6.69
N TYR A 204 15.52 -7.74 -5.98
CA TYR A 204 14.76 -6.75 -5.24
C TYR A 204 15.06 -5.35 -5.75
N SER A 205 14.00 -4.57 -5.94
CA SER A 205 14.04 -3.12 -6.03
C SER A 205 13.28 -2.58 -4.81
N PHE A 206 13.90 -1.68 -4.05
CA PHE A 206 13.38 -1.17 -2.79
C PHE A 206 12.73 0.19 -2.99
N ASP A 207 11.42 0.24 -2.80
CA ASP A 207 10.69 1.50 -2.66
C ASP A 207 10.85 2.04 -1.25
N MET A 208 11.44 3.23 -1.11
CA MET A 208 11.71 3.89 0.17
C MET A 208 10.50 4.67 0.71
N LEU A 209 9.36 4.69 -0.01
CA LEU A 209 8.08 5.28 0.42
C LEU A 209 8.11 6.80 0.71
N GLY A 210 9.18 7.50 0.32
CA GLY A 210 9.27 8.95 0.46
C GLY A 210 8.59 9.66 -0.71
N GLU A 211 7.45 10.30 -0.46
CA GLU A 211 6.66 11.00 -1.49
C GLU A 211 6.15 12.35 -1.00
N ALA A 212 5.78 13.23 -1.94
CA ALA A 212 5.06 14.49 -1.68
C ALA A 212 5.64 15.37 -0.56
N ALA A 213 6.96 15.63 -0.58
CA ALA A 213 7.60 16.54 0.37
C ALA A 213 6.90 17.92 0.40
N LEU A 214 6.40 18.31 1.57
CA LEU A 214 5.68 19.57 1.76
C LEU A 214 6.61 20.68 2.25
N THR A 215 7.71 20.30 2.92
CA THR A 215 8.71 21.23 3.44
C THR A 215 10.11 20.91 2.88
N ALA A 216 11.01 21.88 2.96
CA ALA A 216 12.42 21.68 2.61
C ALA A 216 13.08 20.63 3.53
N GLU A 217 12.61 20.53 4.77
CA GLU A 217 13.07 19.52 5.74
C GLU A 217 12.66 18.11 5.29
N ASP A 218 11.40 17.91 4.85
CA ASP A 218 10.93 16.63 4.32
C ASP A 218 11.75 16.19 3.09
N ALA A 219 11.98 17.13 2.16
CA ALA A 219 12.79 16.86 0.97
C ALA A 219 14.24 16.49 1.34
N GLY A 220 14.83 17.20 2.30
CA GLY A 220 16.16 16.89 2.83
C GLY A 220 16.22 15.51 3.49
N HIS A 221 15.18 15.15 4.25
CA HIS A 221 15.04 13.85 4.88
C HIS A 221 14.97 12.73 3.82
N TYR A 222 14.10 12.85 2.82
CA TYR A 222 13.98 11.85 1.75
C TYR A 222 15.27 11.71 0.95
N LEU A 223 15.92 12.81 0.60
CA LEU A 223 17.21 12.78 -0.10
C LEU A 223 18.27 11.99 0.69
N GLN A 224 18.37 12.24 1.99
CA GLN A 224 19.29 11.51 2.87
C GLN A 224 18.92 10.03 2.98
N ALA A 225 17.63 9.71 3.07
CA ALA A 225 17.14 8.33 3.12
C ALA A 225 17.49 7.56 1.82
N TYR A 226 17.24 8.15 0.65
CA TYR A 226 17.61 7.56 -0.64
C TYR A 226 19.13 7.40 -0.78
N HIS A 227 19.91 8.44 -0.45
CA HIS A 227 21.37 8.36 -0.50
C HIS A 227 21.90 7.24 0.41
N HIS A 228 21.39 7.15 1.64
CA HIS A 228 21.76 6.08 2.56
C HIS A 228 21.42 4.69 2.01
N ALA A 229 20.22 4.53 1.43
CA ALA A 229 19.80 3.28 0.81
C ALA A 229 20.70 2.87 -0.36
N ILE A 230 20.97 3.79 -1.31
CA ILE A 230 21.83 3.56 -2.46
C ILE A 230 23.24 3.13 -2.02
N VAL A 231 23.83 3.83 -1.06
CA VAL A 231 25.15 3.49 -0.52
C VAL A 231 25.12 2.10 0.10
N LEU A 232 24.12 1.79 0.93
CA LEU A 232 24.03 0.50 1.61
C LEU A 232 23.84 -0.66 0.61
N LEU A 233 22.98 -0.48 -0.39
CA LEU A 233 22.75 -1.46 -1.45
C LEU A 233 24.00 -1.63 -2.33
N GLY A 234 24.71 -0.56 -2.65
CA GLY A 234 25.97 -0.62 -3.41
C GLY A 234 27.06 -1.44 -2.70
N HIS A 235 27.14 -1.38 -1.37
CA HIS A 235 28.07 -2.17 -0.56
C HIS A 235 27.60 -3.61 -0.30
N SER A 236 26.42 -4.00 -0.79
CA SER A 236 25.86 -5.32 -0.54
C SER A 236 26.47 -6.43 -1.41
N GLY A 237 27.30 -6.07 -2.41
CA GLY A 237 27.93 -6.97 -3.39
C GLY A 237 29.33 -7.44 -3.00
N PRO A 238 29.94 -8.35 -3.80
CA PRO A 238 30.05 -8.19 -5.25
C PRO A 238 28.88 -8.75 -6.04
N TRP A 239 28.45 -8.00 -7.06
CA TRP A 239 27.41 -8.38 -8.01
C TRP A 239 28.03 -8.50 -9.42
N PRO A 240 27.57 -9.44 -10.26
CA PRO A 240 28.13 -9.63 -11.60
C PRO A 240 27.83 -8.46 -12.55
N ASP A 241 26.69 -7.79 -12.37
CA ASP A 241 26.29 -6.60 -13.13
C ASP A 241 25.26 -5.76 -12.32
N ILE A 242 24.89 -4.61 -12.87
CA ILE A 242 23.94 -3.67 -12.24
C ILE A 242 22.50 -4.21 -12.17
N LEU A 243 22.09 -5.11 -13.07
CA LEU A 243 20.76 -5.71 -13.09
C LEU A 243 20.63 -6.88 -12.10
N ALA A 244 21.75 -7.45 -11.69
CA ALA A 244 21.85 -8.48 -10.67
C ALA A 244 21.96 -7.90 -9.25
N ALA A 245 22.37 -6.64 -9.12
CA ALA A 245 22.41 -5.92 -7.86
C ALA A 245 20.99 -5.55 -7.38
N PRO A 246 20.76 -5.48 -6.06
CA PRO A 246 19.54 -4.86 -5.53
C PRO A 246 19.56 -3.35 -5.82
N SER A 247 18.38 -2.81 -6.13
CA SER A 247 18.19 -1.38 -6.46
C SER A 247 17.25 -0.69 -5.49
#